data_AF-A0A8J4SNE8-F1
#
_entry.id   AF-A0A8J4SNE8-F1
#
_cell.length_a   1.000
_cell.length_b   1.000
_cell.length_c   1.000
_cell.angle_alpha   90.00
_cell.angle_beta   90.00
_cell.angle_gamma   90.00
#
_symmetry.space_group_name_H-M   'P 1'
#
loop_
_entity.id
_entity.type
_entity.pdbx_description
1 polymer ?
#
loop_
_entity_poly.entity_id
_entity_poly.type
_entity_poly.pdbx_seq_one_letter_code
_entity_poly.pdbx_strand_id
1 'polypeptide(L)'
;MLRIIGSCLLDFIPTIPLLVIGWLAFPLDNLFAYHPFFVSIAMLGLMPYGVRILDRHVCWLPVRSRTQMIKWHWIVQCIASVLLILGGVAIYVNKSRSGRSHFATWHGLCGLLTVVYVVMQLLAGFALHWRIWPIRLLTYNQASLYHVYSGLGVLILSTLTKLLGLQSIWVANKLRGLLPQGYEYVVIVLSVMVCCSILRIAFQIRRFDFRRLFSGTRK
;
A
#
# COMPACT_ATOMS: atom_id res chain seq x y z
N MET A 1 -17.37 -20.58 9.49
CA MET A 1 -16.37 -21.07 8.51
C MET A 1 -16.26 -20.19 7.26
N LEU A 2 -17.35 -19.94 6.51
CA LEU A 2 -17.33 -19.18 5.25
C LEU A 2 -16.71 -17.76 5.35
N ARG A 3 -17.04 -17.01 6.42
CA ARG A 3 -16.48 -15.67 6.68
C ARG A 3 -14.98 -15.68 6.97
N ILE A 4 -14.48 -16.75 7.60
CA ILE A 4 -13.06 -16.91 7.94
C ILE A 4 -12.29 -17.22 6.65
N ILE A 5 -12.76 -18.22 5.88
CA ILE A 5 -12.16 -18.59 4.60
C ILE A 5 -12.11 -17.39 3.65
N GLY A 6 -13.21 -16.65 3.52
CA GLY A 6 -13.26 -15.44 2.70
C GLY A 6 -12.29 -14.36 3.15
N SER A 7 -12.13 -14.13 4.46
CA SER A 7 -11.16 -13.15 4.97
C SER A 7 -9.72 -13.59 4.71
N CYS A 8 -9.39 -14.85 4.96
CA CYS A 8 -8.03 -15.31 4.76
C CYS A 8 -7.69 -15.31 3.23
N LEU A 9 -8.62 -15.68 2.35
CA LEU A 9 -8.44 -15.57 0.88
C LEU A 9 -8.18 -14.12 0.43
N LEU A 10 -8.95 -13.15 0.91
CA LEU A 10 -8.73 -11.73 0.60
C LEU A 10 -7.39 -11.19 1.13
N ASP A 11 -6.83 -11.79 2.19
CA ASP A 11 -5.52 -11.43 2.71
C ASP A 11 -4.38 -11.91 1.79
N PHE A 12 -4.51 -13.12 1.22
CA PHE A 12 -3.48 -13.74 0.36
C PHE A 12 -3.60 -13.42 -1.13
N ILE A 13 -4.78 -13.13 -1.68
CA ILE A 13 -4.94 -12.80 -3.10
C ILE A 13 -3.99 -11.66 -3.55
N PRO A 14 -3.84 -10.54 -2.81
CA PRO A 14 -2.91 -9.47 -3.18
C PRO A 14 -1.42 -9.84 -3.11
N THR A 15 -1.04 -10.97 -2.51
CA THR A 15 0.37 -11.43 -2.53
C THR A 15 0.77 -12.03 -3.86
N ILE A 16 -0.18 -12.48 -4.68
CA ILE A 16 0.12 -13.03 -6.01
C ILE A 16 0.73 -11.94 -6.92
N PRO A 17 0.13 -10.74 -7.09
CA PRO A 17 0.77 -9.64 -7.81
C PRO A 17 2.14 -9.25 -7.27
N LEU A 18 2.35 -9.31 -5.94
CA LEU A 18 3.67 -9.07 -5.35
C LEU A 18 4.70 -10.08 -5.86
N LEU A 19 4.39 -11.38 -5.78
CA LEU A 19 5.30 -12.43 -6.21
C LEU A 19 5.60 -12.36 -7.71
N VAL A 20 4.57 -12.10 -8.53
CA VAL A 20 4.75 -11.98 -9.98
C VAL A 20 5.61 -10.78 -10.34
N ILE A 21 5.29 -9.58 -9.83
CA ILE A 21 6.08 -8.37 -10.16
C ILE A 21 7.49 -8.45 -9.57
N GLY A 22 7.63 -9.00 -8.36
CA GLY A 22 8.93 -9.27 -7.74
C GLY A 22 9.77 -10.21 -8.60
N TRP A 23 9.18 -11.30 -9.10
CA TRP A 23 9.86 -12.26 -9.97
C TRP A 23 10.24 -11.65 -11.33
N LEU A 24 9.34 -10.89 -11.98
CA LEU A 24 9.63 -10.21 -13.26
C LEU A 24 10.76 -9.17 -13.15
N ALA A 25 10.96 -8.62 -11.95
CA ALA A 25 12.05 -7.70 -11.67
C ALA A 25 13.41 -8.39 -11.57
N PHE A 26 13.48 -9.72 -11.40
CA PHE A 26 14.76 -10.43 -11.42
C PHE A 26 15.26 -10.70 -12.85
N PRO A 27 16.60 -10.68 -13.06
CA PRO A 27 17.63 -10.25 -12.11
C PRO A 27 17.59 -8.72 -11.89
N LEU A 28 17.99 -8.26 -10.70
CA LEU A 28 18.10 -6.83 -10.36
C LEU A 28 19.37 -6.22 -10.98
N ASP A 29 19.51 -6.34 -12.29
CA ASP A 29 20.72 -6.01 -13.06
C ASP A 29 20.80 -4.52 -13.48
N ASN A 30 19.69 -3.79 -13.36
CA ASN A 30 19.61 -2.39 -13.73
C ASN A 30 18.79 -1.58 -12.71
N LEU A 31 19.04 -0.27 -12.65
CA LEU A 31 18.35 0.65 -11.72
C LEU A 31 16.84 0.67 -11.91
N PHE A 32 16.35 0.45 -13.13
CA PHE A 32 14.91 0.35 -13.36
C PHE A 32 14.32 -0.87 -12.64
N ALA A 33 14.97 -2.04 -12.64
CA ALA A 33 14.46 -3.26 -12.00
C ALA A 33 14.24 -3.13 -10.48
N TYR A 34 15.06 -2.32 -9.80
CA TYR A 34 14.87 -2.00 -8.38
C TYR A 34 13.57 -1.22 -8.10
N HIS A 35 13.04 -0.48 -9.08
CA HIS A 35 11.79 0.25 -8.92
C HIS A 35 10.57 -0.68 -8.69
N PRO A 36 10.14 -1.52 -9.65
CA PRO A 36 9.01 -2.41 -9.44
C PRO A 36 9.27 -3.43 -8.32
N PHE A 37 10.53 -3.81 -8.07
CA PHE A 37 10.89 -4.68 -6.95
C PHE A 37 10.57 -4.04 -5.59
N PHE A 38 11.18 -2.90 -5.25
CA PHE A 38 10.94 -2.27 -3.95
C PHE A 38 9.51 -1.73 -3.81
N VAL A 39 8.94 -1.15 -4.87
CA VAL A 39 7.58 -0.63 -4.85
C VAL A 39 6.55 -1.75 -4.66
N SER A 40 6.74 -2.92 -5.28
CA SER A 40 5.82 -4.05 -5.08
C SER A 40 5.86 -4.55 -3.62
N ILE A 41 7.04 -4.76 -3.04
CA ILE A 41 7.19 -5.17 -1.63
C ILE A 41 6.51 -4.16 -0.70
N ALA A 42 6.71 -2.86 -0.94
CA ALA A 42 6.08 -1.80 -0.16
C ALA A 42 4.55 -1.80 -0.31
N MET A 43 4.04 -1.70 -1.53
CA MET A 43 2.64 -1.33 -1.83
C MET A 43 1.67 -2.50 -2.00
N LEU A 44 2.18 -3.69 -2.30
CA LEU A 44 1.39 -4.93 -2.42
C LEU A 44 1.56 -5.82 -1.18
N GLY A 45 2.72 -5.75 -0.52
CA GLY A 45 3.01 -6.47 0.72
C GLY A 45 2.82 -5.61 1.96
N LEU A 46 3.87 -4.88 2.34
CA LEU A 46 4.02 -4.33 3.69
C LEU A 46 2.94 -3.32 4.08
N MET A 47 2.62 -2.31 3.26
CA MET A 47 1.61 -1.30 3.67
C MET A 47 0.22 -1.92 3.86
N PRO A 48 -0.31 -2.73 2.92
CA PRO A 48 -1.60 -3.37 3.13
C PRO A 48 -1.62 -4.33 4.33
N TYR A 49 -0.54 -5.07 4.60
CA TYR A 49 -0.43 -5.92 5.80
C TYR A 49 -0.29 -5.09 7.08
N GLY A 50 0.43 -3.97 7.06
CA GLY A 50 0.56 -3.04 8.18
C GLY A 50 -0.80 -2.49 8.63
N VAL A 51 -1.71 -2.22 7.70
CA VAL A 51 -3.11 -1.85 8.02
C VAL A 51 -3.86 -3.05 8.61
N ARG A 52 -3.63 -4.26 8.09
CA ARG A 52 -4.31 -5.49 8.53
C ARG A 52 -4.02 -5.84 9.99
N ILE A 53 -2.81 -5.56 10.48
CA ILE A 53 -2.40 -5.75 11.88
C ILE A 53 -3.34 -5.04 12.85
N LEU A 54 -4.03 -3.98 12.42
CA LEU A 54 -4.97 -3.22 13.26
C LEU A 54 -6.36 -3.87 13.40
N ASP A 55 -6.68 -4.90 12.62
CA ASP A 55 -7.95 -5.62 12.76
C ASP A 55 -7.84 -6.77 13.75
N ARG A 56 -8.73 -6.77 14.75
CA ARG A 56 -8.82 -7.80 15.78
C ARG A 56 -9.52 -9.07 15.32
N HIS A 57 -10.17 -9.03 14.17
CA HIS A 57 -10.92 -10.14 13.60
C HIS A 57 -10.13 -10.89 12.52
N VAL A 58 -8.81 -10.77 12.49
CA VAL A 58 -7.93 -11.53 11.59
C VAL A 58 -7.82 -12.96 12.10
N CYS A 59 -8.13 -13.94 11.24
CA CYS A 59 -8.17 -15.37 11.57
C CYS A 59 -6.80 -15.94 12.01
N TRP A 60 -5.70 -15.42 11.46
CA TRP A 60 -4.36 -16.01 11.57
C TRP A 60 -3.36 -15.17 12.39
N LEU A 61 -3.78 -14.02 12.94
CA LEU A 61 -2.95 -13.22 13.84
C LEU A 61 -3.36 -13.45 15.29
N PRO A 62 -2.39 -13.61 16.22
CA PRO A 62 -2.71 -13.70 17.63
C PRO A 62 -3.35 -12.38 18.11
N VAL A 63 -4.32 -12.49 19.02
CA VAL A 63 -4.93 -11.32 19.66
C VAL A 63 -3.85 -10.60 20.48
N ARG A 64 -3.64 -9.32 20.18
CA ARG A 64 -2.65 -8.47 20.85
C ARG A 64 -3.31 -7.24 21.47
N SER A 65 -2.62 -6.60 22.41
CA SER A 65 -3.09 -5.33 22.96
C SER A 65 -3.13 -4.24 21.87
N ARG A 66 -4.02 -3.25 22.02
CA ARG A 66 -4.15 -2.15 21.05
C ARG A 66 -2.81 -1.42 20.85
N THR A 67 -2.08 -1.21 21.94
CA THR A 67 -0.76 -0.56 21.94
C THR A 67 0.26 -1.35 21.12
N GLN A 68 0.31 -2.67 21.27
CA GLN A 68 1.19 -3.53 20.47
C GLN A 68 0.81 -3.52 18.99
N MET A 69 -0.49 -3.60 18.66
CA MET A 69 -0.97 -3.54 17.27
C MET A 69 -0.58 -2.22 16.61
N ILE A 70 -0.74 -1.09 17.30
CA ILE A 70 -0.33 0.24 16.82
C ILE A 70 1.19 0.32 16.63
N LYS A 71 1.98 -0.22 17.57
CA LYS A 71 3.45 -0.27 17.45
C LYS A 71 3.89 -1.04 16.20
N TRP A 72 3.31 -2.21 15.96
CA TRP A 72 3.61 -3.01 14.77
C TRP A 72 3.15 -2.36 13.47
N HIS A 73 1.96 -1.75 13.47
CA HIS A 73 1.48 -0.95 12.35
C HIS A 73 2.50 0.13 11.98
N TRP A 74 2.92 0.94 12.96
CA TRP A 74 3.93 1.98 12.77
C TRP A 74 5.25 1.44 12.17
N ILE A 75 5.82 0.39 12.76
CA ILE A 75 7.08 -0.21 12.29
C ILE A 75 6.97 -0.67 10.83
N VAL A 76 5.90 -1.41 10.51
CA VAL A 76 5.69 -1.93 9.15
C VAL A 76 5.47 -0.80 8.15
N GLN A 77 4.70 0.24 8.50
CA GLN A 77 4.52 1.39 7.61
C GLN A 77 5.81 2.18 7.39
N CYS A 78 6.69 2.30 8.39
CA CYS A 78 8.00 2.93 8.23
C CYS A 78 8.88 2.18 7.24
N ILE A 79 9.02 0.86 7.43
CA ILE A 79 9.83 0.01 6.54
C ILE A 79 9.27 0.07 5.11
N ALA A 80 7.95 -0.03 4.97
CA ALA A 80 7.30 0.06 3.66
C ALA A 80 7.52 1.42 2.99
N SER A 81 7.48 2.51 3.75
CA SER A 81 7.72 3.87 3.22
C SER A 81 9.17 4.04 2.76
N VAL A 82 10.14 3.50 3.49
CA VAL A 82 11.55 3.49 3.05
C VAL A 82 11.70 2.75 1.73
N LEU A 83 11.13 1.54 1.60
CA LEU A 83 11.17 0.79 0.35
C LEU A 83 10.49 1.53 -0.81
N LEU A 84 9.34 2.16 -0.55
CA LEU A 84 8.67 2.98 -1.56
C LEU A 84 9.58 4.11 -2.06
N ILE A 85 10.23 4.84 -1.14
CA ILE A 85 11.14 5.93 -1.46
C ILE A 85 12.35 5.40 -2.24
N LEU A 86 12.96 4.29 -1.82
CA LEU A 86 14.08 3.66 -2.54
C LEU A 86 13.67 3.28 -3.98
N GLY A 87 12.51 2.68 -4.17
CA GLY A 87 11.98 2.38 -5.50
C GLY A 87 11.71 3.65 -6.34
N GLY A 88 11.25 4.73 -5.72
CA GLY A 88 11.08 6.05 -6.35
C GLY A 88 12.41 6.70 -6.76
N VAL A 89 13.41 6.65 -5.88
CA VAL A 89 14.78 7.14 -6.15
C VAL A 89 15.42 6.34 -7.28
N ALA A 90 15.26 5.01 -7.28
CA ALA A 90 15.80 4.14 -8.33
C ALA A 90 15.29 4.54 -9.73
N ILE A 91 13.97 4.73 -9.90
CA ILE A 91 13.41 5.16 -11.18
C ILE A 91 13.80 6.61 -11.52
N TYR A 92 13.90 7.49 -10.54
CA TYR A 92 14.33 8.86 -10.74
C TYR A 92 15.76 8.90 -11.31
N VAL A 93 16.71 8.28 -10.61
CA VAL A 93 18.12 8.24 -11.03
C VAL A 93 18.27 7.53 -12.38
N ASN A 94 17.54 6.44 -12.62
CA ASN A 94 17.54 5.76 -13.91
C ASN A 94 17.13 6.70 -15.06
N LYS A 95 16.07 7.49 -14.86
CA LYS A 95 15.60 8.46 -15.86
C LYS A 95 16.60 9.58 -16.09
N SER A 96 17.20 10.13 -15.03
CA SER A 96 18.24 11.16 -15.15
C SER A 96 19.45 10.66 -15.94
N ARG A 97 19.92 9.44 -15.66
CA ARG A 97 21.06 8.83 -16.40
C ARG A 97 20.75 8.54 -17.86
N SER A 98 19.48 8.29 -18.19
CA SER A 98 19.04 7.98 -19.55
C SER A 98 18.47 9.18 -20.31
N GLY A 99 18.56 10.40 -19.74
CA GLY A 99 18.04 11.62 -20.34
C GLY A 99 16.52 11.60 -20.56
N ARG A 100 15.78 10.76 -19.83
CA ARG A 100 14.33 10.60 -20.02
C ARG A 100 13.55 11.57 -19.14
N SER A 101 12.41 12.02 -19.65
CA SER A 101 11.50 12.92 -18.92
C SER A 101 10.94 12.28 -17.64
N HIS A 102 10.95 13.07 -16.57
CA HIS A 102 10.38 12.69 -15.27
C HIS A 102 8.88 12.93 -15.27
N PHE A 103 8.13 12.05 -14.58
CA PHE A 103 6.69 12.19 -14.34
C PHE A 103 5.79 12.44 -15.58
N ALA A 104 6.27 12.13 -16.78
CA ALA A 104 5.56 12.35 -18.05
C ALA A 104 4.43 11.34 -18.35
N THR A 105 4.20 10.35 -17.49
CA THR A 105 3.13 9.36 -17.64
C THR A 105 2.17 9.45 -16.47
N TRP A 106 0.92 9.04 -16.65
CA TRP A 106 -0.05 8.95 -15.56
C TRP A 106 0.46 8.11 -14.39
N HIS A 107 1.12 6.98 -14.68
CA HIS A 107 1.79 6.17 -13.65
C HIS A 107 2.85 6.99 -12.88
N GLY A 108 3.70 7.73 -13.59
CA GLY A 108 4.74 8.55 -12.98
C GLY A 108 4.17 9.67 -12.09
N LEU A 109 3.15 10.40 -12.58
CA LEU A 109 2.51 11.48 -11.83
C LEU A 109 1.76 10.95 -10.60
N CYS A 110 0.91 9.94 -10.77
CA CYS A 110 0.19 9.31 -9.65
C CYS A 110 1.16 8.65 -8.66
N GLY A 111 2.28 8.10 -9.15
CA GLY A 111 3.37 7.58 -8.32
C GLY A 111 4.00 8.64 -7.43
N LEU A 112 4.34 9.81 -7.99
CA LEU A 112 4.86 10.94 -7.19
C LEU A 112 3.85 11.40 -6.14
N LEU A 113 2.59 11.60 -6.54
CA LEU A 113 1.53 11.97 -5.61
C LEU A 113 1.35 10.94 -4.50
N THR A 114 1.45 9.65 -4.83
CA THR A 114 1.40 8.55 -3.85
C THR A 114 2.54 8.62 -2.85
N VAL A 115 3.78 8.85 -3.31
CA VAL A 115 4.96 8.99 -2.43
C VAL A 115 4.77 10.17 -1.47
N VAL A 116 4.40 11.33 -1.98
CA VAL A 116 4.16 12.53 -1.16
C VAL A 116 3.05 12.26 -0.14
N TYR A 117 1.95 11.64 -0.57
CA TYR A 117 0.82 11.37 0.32
C TYR A 117 1.18 10.33 1.40
N VAL A 118 1.95 9.29 1.07
CA VAL A 118 2.48 8.33 2.07
C VAL A 118 3.35 9.05 3.10
N VAL A 119 4.23 9.96 2.68
CA VAL A 119 5.09 10.71 3.60
C VAL A 119 4.24 11.57 4.55
N MET A 120 3.24 12.29 4.02
CA MET A 120 2.31 13.06 4.86
C MET A 120 1.57 12.15 5.86
N GLN A 121 1.11 10.98 5.41
CA GLN A 121 0.41 10.02 6.26
C GLN A 121 1.31 9.43 7.34
N LEU A 122 2.59 9.19 7.03
CA LEU A 122 3.59 8.71 7.99
C LEU A 122 3.88 9.76 9.06
N LEU A 123 4.02 11.03 8.68
CA LEU A 123 4.22 12.15 9.61
C LEU A 123 3.00 12.35 10.52
N ALA A 124 1.79 12.29 9.96
CA ALA A 124 0.56 12.35 10.74
C ALA A 124 0.45 11.17 11.74
N GLY A 125 0.78 9.95 11.28
CA GLY A 125 0.81 8.76 12.12
C GLY A 125 1.86 8.85 13.23
N PHE A 126 3.04 9.41 12.95
CA PHE A 126 4.09 9.64 13.94
C PHE A 126 3.63 10.62 15.03
N ALA A 127 3.04 11.74 14.62
CA ALA A 127 2.54 12.75 15.56
C ALA A 127 1.46 12.18 16.50
N LEU A 128 0.57 11.33 15.96
CA LEU A 128 -0.45 10.63 16.74
C LEU A 128 0.16 9.58 17.66
N HIS A 129 1.12 8.78 17.18
CA HIS A 129 1.76 7.70 17.94
C HIS A 129 2.42 8.22 19.22
N TRP A 130 3.17 9.32 19.10
CA TRP A 130 3.87 9.95 20.23
C TRP A 130 3.05 10.99 20.97
N ARG A 131 1.77 11.16 20.61
CA ARG A 131 0.85 12.18 21.17
C ARG A 131 1.41 13.61 21.13
N ILE A 132 2.23 13.92 20.12
CA ILE A 132 2.83 15.24 19.89
C ILE A 132 2.02 16.07 18.90
N TRP A 133 0.73 15.77 18.74
CA TRP A 133 -0.14 16.45 17.76
C TRP A 133 -0.18 17.97 18.02
N PRO A 134 0.40 18.79 17.13
CA PRO A 134 0.62 20.21 17.42
C PRO A 134 -0.54 21.11 16.98
N ILE A 135 -1.48 20.59 16.18
CA ILE A 135 -2.52 21.39 15.53
C ILE A 135 -3.70 21.57 16.49
N ARG A 136 -3.76 22.74 17.14
CA ARG A 136 -4.81 23.12 18.11
C ARG A 136 -6.23 23.18 17.53
N LEU A 137 -6.38 23.21 16.20
CA LEU A 137 -7.68 23.20 15.53
C LEU A 137 -8.40 21.85 15.63
N LEU A 138 -7.68 20.76 15.89
CA LEU A 138 -8.23 19.41 15.92
C LEU A 138 -7.91 18.72 17.25
N THR A 139 -8.93 18.11 17.85
CA THR A 139 -8.72 17.21 18.98
C THR A 139 -7.97 15.96 18.53
N TYR A 140 -7.27 15.29 19.45
CA TYR A 140 -6.57 14.03 19.17
C TYR A 140 -7.48 12.98 18.52
N ASN A 141 -8.74 12.87 18.97
CA ASN A 141 -9.70 11.92 18.41
C ASN A 141 -10.09 12.27 16.97
N GLN A 142 -10.31 13.55 16.66
CA GLN A 142 -10.57 14.02 15.29
C GLN A 142 -9.35 13.79 14.39
N ALA A 143 -8.15 14.11 14.86
CA ALA A 143 -6.91 13.88 14.12
C ALA A 143 -6.69 12.37 13.84
N SER A 144 -6.94 11.52 14.84
CA SER A 144 -6.89 10.06 14.67
C SER A 144 -7.91 9.56 13.66
N LEU A 145 -9.10 10.16 13.62
CA LEU A 145 -10.15 9.80 12.67
C LEU A 145 -9.77 10.23 11.25
N TYR A 146 -9.27 11.45 11.08
CA TYR A 146 -8.79 11.92 9.78
C TYR A 146 -7.60 11.11 9.28
N HIS A 147 -6.70 10.67 10.15
CA HIS A 147 -5.64 9.74 9.76
C HIS A 147 -6.21 8.45 9.16
N VAL A 148 -7.27 7.88 9.75
CA VAL A 148 -7.91 6.67 9.21
C VAL A 148 -8.56 6.94 7.84
N TYR A 149 -9.33 8.01 7.69
CA TYR A 149 -9.98 8.35 6.41
C TYR A 149 -8.99 8.79 5.33
N SER A 150 -7.94 9.53 5.70
CA SER A 150 -6.86 9.91 4.79
C SER A 150 -6.08 8.69 4.31
N GLY A 151 -5.87 7.70 5.19
CA GLY A 151 -5.28 6.41 4.83
C GLY A 151 -6.09 5.64 3.78
N LEU A 152 -7.43 5.76 3.78
CA LEU A 152 -8.26 5.24 2.69
C LEU A 152 -7.98 5.96 1.36
N GLY A 153 -7.78 7.28 1.40
CA GLY A 153 -7.37 8.06 0.23
C GLY A 153 -6.04 7.58 -0.34
N VAL A 154 -5.04 7.35 0.52
CA VAL A 154 -3.75 6.76 0.12
C VAL A 154 -3.96 5.40 -0.55
N LEU A 155 -4.82 4.55 0.00
CA LEU A 155 -5.10 3.24 -0.59
C LEU A 155 -5.72 3.35 -1.99
N ILE A 156 -6.68 4.24 -2.19
CA ILE A 156 -7.33 4.46 -3.49
C ILE A 156 -6.30 4.93 -4.52
N LEU A 157 -5.53 5.97 -4.19
CA LEU A 157 -4.50 6.51 -5.08
C LEU A 157 -3.39 5.48 -5.37
N SER A 158 -2.97 4.71 -4.36
CA SER A 158 -1.99 3.63 -4.54
C SER A 158 -2.52 2.53 -5.46
N THR A 159 -3.82 2.22 -5.37
CA THR A 159 -4.46 1.23 -6.24
C THR A 159 -4.46 1.71 -7.69
N LEU A 160 -4.86 2.95 -7.93
CA LEU A 160 -4.76 3.56 -9.26
C LEU A 160 -3.33 3.52 -9.80
N THR A 161 -2.35 3.91 -8.98
CA THR A 161 -0.92 3.91 -9.36
C THR A 161 -0.41 2.52 -9.73
N LYS A 162 -0.81 1.49 -8.98
CA LYS A 162 -0.48 0.08 -9.24
C LYS A 162 -1.11 -0.41 -10.53
N LEU A 163 -2.38 -0.11 -10.77
CA LEU A 163 -3.07 -0.45 -12.02
C LEU A 163 -2.38 0.19 -13.24
N LEU A 164 -2.03 1.47 -13.15
CA LEU A 164 -1.26 2.16 -14.19
C LEU A 164 0.14 1.54 -14.38
N GLY A 165 0.76 1.02 -13.31
CA GLY A 165 2.04 0.31 -13.38
C GLY A 165 1.94 -1.04 -14.09
N LEU A 166 0.85 -1.79 -13.85
CA LEU A 166 0.56 -3.05 -14.54
C LEU A 166 0.33 -2.85 -16.05
N GLN A 167 -0.20 -1.69 -16.44
CA GLN A 167 -0.39 -1.29 -17.84
C GLN A 167 0.86 -0.67 -18.47
N SER A 168 2.01 -0.69 -17.79
CA SER A 168 3.23 -0.09 -18.32
C SER A 168 3.86 -0.94 -19.43
N ILE A 169 4.58 -0.28 -20.33
CA ILE A 169 5.35 -0.93 -21.40
C ILE A 169 6.34 -1.95 -20.84
N TRP A 170 6.92 -1.71 -19.65
CA TRP A 170 7.85 -2.65 -19.02
C TRP A 170 7.18 -3.98 -18.66
N VAL A 171 6.00 -3.95 -18.02
CA VAL A 171 5.24 -5.15 -17.68
C VAL A 171 4.80 -5.88 -18.96
N ALA A 172 4.30 -5.12 -19.95
CA ALA A 172 3.89 -5.68 -21.24
C ALA A 172 5.05 -6.41 -21.94
N ASN A 173 6.25 -5.80 -21.99
CA ASN A 173 7.42 -6.42 -22.61
C ASN A 173 7.89 -7.68 -21.87
N LYS A 174 7.94 -7.63 -20.53
CA LYS A 174 8.35 -8.78 -19.71
C LYS A 174 7.38 -9.96 -19.87
N LEU A 175 6.07 -9.71 -19.80
CA LEU A 175 5.07 -10.77 -19.93
C LEU A 175 4.95 -11.29 -21.37
N ARG A 176 5.01 -10.40 -22.39
CA ARG A 176 4.98 -10.82 -23.80
C ARG A 176 6.16 -11.70 -24.17
N GLY A 177 7.34 -11.47 -23.57
CA GLY A 177 8.51 -12.33 -23.77
C GLY A 177 8.33 -13.76 -23.22
N LEU A 178 7.46 -13.94 -22.22
CA LEU A 178 7.18 -15.23 -21.58
C LEU A 178 5.95 -15.92 -22.17
N LEU A 179 4.91 -15.14 -22.45
CA LEU A 179 3.62 -15.59 -22.94
C LEU A 179 3.16 -14.66 -24.08
N PRO A 180 3.67 -14.85 -25.32
CA PRO A 180 3.39 -13.96 -26.43
C PRO A 180 1.89 -13.80 -26.73
N GLN A 181 1.13 -14.87 -26.54
CA GLN A 181 -0.32 -14.92 -26.68
C GLN A 181 -0.96 -14.98 -25.30
N GLY A 182 -1.82 -14.01 -24.96
CA GLY A 182 -2.60 -14.04 -23.71
C GLY A 182 -1.99 -13.33 -22.50
N TYR A 183 -0.87 -12.61 -22.64
CA TYR A 183 -0.32 -11.78 -21.55
C TYR A 183 -1.31 -10.75 -21.01
N GLU A 184 -2.24 -10.29 -21.85
CA GLU A 184 -3.30 -9.34 -21.48
C GLU A 184 -4.24 -9.93 -20.42
N TYR A 185 -4.58 -11.22 -20.52
CA TYR A 185 -5.37 -11.91 -19.50
C TYR A 185 -4.64 -11.96 -18.16
N VAL A 186 -3.31 -12.16 -18.18
CA VAL A 186 -2.49 -12.12 -16.96
C VAL A 186 -2.56 -10.72 -16.34
N VAL A 187 -2.41 -9.65 -17.13
CA VAL A 187 -2.50 -8.27 -16.64
C VAL A 187 -3.89 -7.96 -16.07
N ILE A 188 -4.96 -8.44 -16.70
CA ILE A 188 -6.34 -8.29 -16.20
C ILE A 188 -6.51 -9.00 -14.86
N VAL A 189 -6.07 -10.26 -14.75
CA VAL A 189 -6.15 -11.04 -13.51
C VAL A 189 -5.37 -10.36 -12.39
N LEU A 190 -4.14 -9.92 -12.64
CA LEU A 190 -3.34 -9.18 -11.67
C LEU A 190 -4.02 -7.88 -11.25
N SER A 191 -4.64 -7.15 -12.18
CA SER A 191 -5.38 -5.92 -11.90
C SER A 191 -6.57 -6.16 -10.98
N VAL A 192 -7.34 -7.23 -11.21
CA VAL A 192 -8.44 -7.65 -10.34
C VAL A 192 -7.93 -7.99 -8.94
N MET A 193 -6.83 -8.74 -8.83
CA MET A 193 -6.21 -9.09 -7.54
C MET A 193 -5.72 -7.85 -6.77
N VAL A 194 -5.19 -6.83 -7.47
CA VAL A 194 -4.82 -5.55 -6.85
C VAL A 194 -6.06 -4.85 -6.27
N CYS A 195 -7.18 -4.80 -7.01
CA CYS A 195 -8.44 -4.21 -6.56
C CYS A 195 -9.04 -4.91 -5.33
N CYS A 196 -8.81 -6.23 -5.15
CA CYS A 196 -9.24 -6.95 -3.95
C CYS A 196 -8.70 -6.33 -2.65
N SER A 197 -7.54 -5.65 -2.71
CA SER A 197 -6.95 -4.94 -1.55
C SER A 197 -7.86 -3.82 -1.01
N ILE A 198 -8.58 -3.12 -1.89
CA ILE A 198 -9.56 -2.08 -1.49
C ILE A 198 -10.75 -2.72 -0.81
N LEU A 199 -11.34 -3.75 -1.44
CA LEU A 199 -12.49 -4.47 -0.89
C LEU A 199 -12.18 -5.00 0.51
N ARG A 200 -10.98 -5.57 0.69
CA ARG A 200 -10.47 -6.04 1.97
C ARG A 200 -10.47 -4.96 3.05
N ILE A 201 -9.91 -3.78 2.75
CA ILE A 201 -9.84 -2.68 3.73
C ILE A 201 -11.23 -2.07 3.97
N ALA A 202 -12.10 -2.01 2.96
CA ALA A 202 -13.49 -1.59 3.14
C ALA A 202 -14.24 -2.50 4.14
N PHE A 203 -14.06 -3.82 4.07
CA PHE A 203 -14.61 -4.75 5.05
C PHE A 203 -14.01 -4.59 6.46
N GLN A 204 -12.72 -4.26 6.56
CA GLN A 204 -12.10 -3.93 7.86
C GLN A 204 -12.74 -2.68 8.47
N ILE A 205 -12.95 -1.62 7.68
CA ILE A 205 -13.51 -0.36 8.15
C ILE A 205 -14.98 -0.47 8.52
N ARG A 206 -15.78 -1.27 7.79
CA ARG A 206 -17.17 -1.58 8.19
C ARG A 206 -17.27 -2.29 9.53
N ARG A 207 -16.22 -3.02 9.93
CA ARG A 207 -16.12 -3.67 11.25
C ARG A 207 -15.59 -2.72 12.33
N PHE A 208 -14.98 -1.60 11.95
CA PHE A 208 -14.59 -0.56 12.89
C PHE A 208 -15.83 0.23 13.32
N ASP A 209 -16.21 0.06 14.58
CA ASP A 209 -17.25 0.87 15.20
C ASP A 209 -16.69 2.26 15.54
N PHE A 210 -16.73 3.16 14.56
CA PHE A 210 -16.31 4.55 14.75
C PHE A 210 -17.14 5.28 15.81
N ARG A 211 -18.36 4.80 16.15
CA ARG A 211 -19.24 5.45 17.13
C ARG A 211 -18.61 5.50 18.52
N ARG A 212 -17.77 4.51 18.88
CA ARG A 212 -17.01 4.50 20.14
C ARG A 212 -15.92 5.57 20.24
N LEU A 213 -15.45 6.12 19.11
CA LEU A 213 -14.49 7.24 19.10
C LEU A 213 -15.19 8.59 19.30
N PHE A 214 -16.48 8.67 19.00
CA PHE A 214 -17.31 9.87 19.17
C PHE A 214 -18.08 9.91 20.50
N SER A 215 -18.32 8.76 21.13
CA SER A 215 -18.85 8.69 22.49
C SER A 215 -17.75 9.09 23.47
N GLY A 216 -17.56 10.39 23.68
CA GLY A 216 -16.71 10.95 24.71
C GLY A 216 -17.23 10.63 26.11
N THR A 217 -17.33 9.35 26.48
CA THR A 217 -17.48 8.98 27.88
C THR A 217 -16.11 9.13 28.53
N ARG A 218 -15.87 10.33 29.06
CA ARG A 218 -15.09 10.48 30.30
C ARG A 218 -15.59 9.41 31.26
N LYS A 219 -14.74 8.44 31.59
CA LYS A 219 -14.72 7.89 32.93
C LYS A 219 -13.62 8.62 33.67
#